data_AF-A0A1F8MP29-F1
#
_entry.id   AF-A0A1F8MP29-F1
#
_cell.length_a   1.000
_cell.length_b   1.000
_cell.length_c   1.000
_cell.angle_alpha   90.00
_cell.angle_beta   90.00
_cell.angle_gamma   90.00
#
_symmetry.space_group_name_H-M   'P 1'
#
loop_
_entity.id
_entity.type
_entity.pdbx_description
1 polymer ?
#
loop_
_entity_poly.entity_id
_entity_poly.type
_entity_poly.pdbx_seq_one_letter_code
_entity_poly.pdbx_strand_id
1 'polypeptide(L)'
;MKRLLSLLKRVPVLSYVLVGVFVVLIIIAVIIGIDSDRGVLVGFLGVIILLTEITRRWRKEWQFLVLIAGAFIGAIILSGLYEAVIYPLVEKIGGASAVQSRGLEIFHDIITDILLLVTPMAIIYGIIGALTLSVLRLITICRKKLTEKT
;
A
#
# COMPACT_ATOMS: atom_id res chain seq x y z
N MET A 1 8.62 -23.50 -15.50
CA MET A 1 8.82 -23.86 -14.07
C MET A 1 10.25 -23.64 -13.55
N LYS A 2 11.32 -24.18 -14.14
CA LYS A 2 12.70 -24.09 -13.61
C LYS A 2 13.24 -22.65 -13.40
N ARG A 3 12.94 -21.72 -14.33
CA ARG A 3 13.30 -20.28 -14.17
C ARG A 3 12.56 -19.60 -13.01
N LEU A 4 11.29 -19.94 -12.81
CA LEU A 4 10.47 -19.38 -11.73
C LEU A 4 11.02 -19.80 -10.35
N LEU A 5 11.37 -21.09 -10.21
CA LEU A 5 12.03 -21.63 -9.02
C LEU A 5 13.40 -20.99 -8.74
N SER A 6 14.18 -20.67 -9.78
CA SER A 6 15.47 -19.97 -9.59
C SER A 6 15.32 -18.51 -9.16
N LEU A 7 14.22 -17.85 -9.56
CA LEU A 7 13.88 -16.50 -9.11
C LEU A 7 13.38 -16.50 -7.67
N LEU A 8 12.56 -17.50 -7.28
CA LEU A 8 12.13 -17.68 -5.89
C LEU A 8 13.32 -17.91 -4.94
N LYS A 9 14.35 -18.67 -5.35
CA LYS A 9 15.56 -18.89 -4.54
C LYS A 9 16.35 -17.61 -4.19
N ARG A 10 16.17 -16.51 -4.95
CA ARG A 10 16.84 -15.22 -4.68
C ARG A 10 16.07 -14.32 -3.71
N VAL A 11 14.82 -14.66 -3.41
CA VAL A 11 14.01 -13.90 -2.46
C VAL A 11 14.33 -14.42 -1.06
N PRO A 12 14.74 -13.55 -0.11
CA PRO A 12 15.09 -14.01 1.23
C PRO A 12 13.86 -14.61 1.92
N VAL A 13 14.07 -15.67 2.70
CA VAL A 13 13.02 -16.39 3.45
C VAL A 13 12.12 -15.42 4.23
N LEU A 14 12.71 -14.37 4.80
CA LEU A 14 12.00 -13.31 5.51
C LEU A 14 10.88 -12.66 4.68
N SER A 15 11.06 -12.46 3.37
CA SER A 15 10.02 -11.92 2.49
C SER A 15 8.81 -12.84 2.38
N TYR A 16 9.04 -14.15 2.27
CA TYR A 16 7.96 -15.13 2.21
C TYR A 16 7.18 -15.16 3.51
N VAL A 17 7.87 -15.08 4.65
CA VAL A 17 7.24 -15.00 5.96
C VAL A 17 6.43 -13.73 6.10
N LEU A 18 6.98 -12.55 5.74
CA LEU A 18 6.26 -11.28 5.84
C LEU A 18 5.02 -11.23 4.94
N VAL A 19 5.11 -11.75 3.72
CA VAL A 19 3.95 -11.86 2.82
C VAL A 19 2.92 -12.84 3.38
N GLY A 20 3.36 -13.97 3.95
CA GLY A 20 2.46 -14.92 4.62
C GLY A 20 1.73 -14.30 5.81
N VAL A 21 2.45 -13.58 6.67
CA VAL A 21 1.88 -12.86 7.82
C VAL A 21 0.90 -11.79 7.35
N PHE A 22 1.24 -11.03 6.30
CA PHE A 22 0.33 -10.07 5.69
C PHE A 22 -0.98 -10.73 5.27
N VAL A 23 -0.93 -11.83 4.51
CA VAL A 23 -2.14 -12.54 4.05
C VAL A 23 -2.99 -13.02 5.23
N VAL A 24 -2.36 -13.60 6.26
CA VAL A 24 -3.08 -14.04 7.47
C VAL A 24 -3.76 -12.87 8.18
N LEU A 25 -3.08 -11.73 8.33
CA LEU A 25 -3.65 -10.54 8.97
C LEU A 25 -4.81 -9.96 8.18
N ILE A 26 -4.74 -9.94 6.85
CA ILE A 26 -5.88 -9.48 6.02
C ILE A 26 -7.08 -10.41 6.17
N ILE A 27 -6.87 -11.74 6.20
CA ILE A 27 -7.96 -12.69 6.45
C ILE A 27 -8.59 -12.44 7.82
N ILE A 28 -7.78 -12.23 8.85
CA ILE A 28 -8.28 -11.92 10.20
C ILE A 28 -9.05 -10.59 10.22
N ALA A 29 -8.55 -9.55 9.55
CA ALA A 29 -9.22 -8.26 9.47
C ALA A 29 -10.60 -8.39 8.79
N VAL A 30 -10.69 -9.19 7.72
CA VAL A 30 -11.96 -9.47 7.03
C VAL A 30 -12.93 -10.26 7.94
N ILE A 31 -12.44 -11.24 8.71
CA ILE A 31 -13.28 -12.00 9.64
C ILE A 31 -13.82 -11.11 10.78
N ILE A 32 -12.99 -10.18 11.28
CA ILE A 32 -13.38 -9.24 12.34
C ILE A 32 -14.33 -8.15 11.80
N GLY A 33 -14.21 -7.80 10.53
CA GLY A 33 -14.94 -6.72 9.88
C GLY A 33 -14.18 -5.40 9.95
N ILE A 34 -13.94 -4.78 8.79
CA ILE A 34 -13.23 -3.51 8.65
C ILE A 34 -14.08 -2.33 9.17
N ASP A 35 -15.39 -2.53 9.38
CA ASP A 35 -16.27 -1.56 10.04
C ASP A 35 -15.99 -1.39 11.54
N SER A 36 -15.16 -2.26 12.12
CA SER A 36 -14.78 -2.20 13.52
C SER A 36 -13.37 -1.64 13.71
N ASP A 37 -13.15 -0.84 14.75
CA ASP A 37 -11.84 -0.28 15.10
C ASP A 37 -10.74 -1.36 15.15
N ARG A 38 -11.09 -2.55 15.63
CA ARG A 38 -10.17 -3.70 15.74
C ARG A 38 -9.81 -4.25 14.36
N GLY A 39 -10.77 -4.40 13.46
CA GLY A 39 -10.52 -4.86 12.09
C GLY A 39 -9.63 -3.89 11.32
N VAL A 40 -9.88 -2.58 11.46
CA VAL A 40 -9.03 -1.53 10.88
C VAL A 40 -7.60 -1.63 11.40
N LEU A 41 -7.42 -1.75 12.72
CA LEU A 41 -6.08 -1.87 13.32
C LEU A 41 -5.32 -3.10 12.81
N VAL A 42 -5.97 -4.26 12.71
CA VAL A 42 -5.36 -5.47 12.16
C VAL A 42 -5.02 -5.30 10.68
N GLY A 43 -5.91 -4.67 9.91
CA GLY A 43 -5.68 -4.32 8.51
C GLY A 43 -4.47 -3.39 8.35
N PHE A 44 -4.36 -2.35 9.16
CA PHE A 44 -3.21 -1.44 9.18
C PHE A 44 -1.91 -2.16 9.51
N LEU A 45 -1.90 -3.08 10.50
CA LEU A 45 -0.72 -3.88 10.80
C LEU A 45 -0.29 -4.72 9.59
N GLY A 46 -1.25 -5.32 8.89
CA GLY A 46 -0.99 -6.03 7.63
C GLY A 46 -0.34 -5.11 6.59
N VAL A 47 -0.95 -3.97 6.31
CA VAL A 47 -0.44 -3.00 5.33
C VAL A 47 0.94 -2.49 5.71
N ILE A 48 1.20 -2.23 7.00
CA ILE A 48 2.52 -1.82 7.49
C ILE A 48 3.56 -2.89 7.14
N ILE A 49 3.28 -4.17 7.41
CA ILE A 49 4.20 -5.28 7.09
C ILE A 49 4.50 -5.33 5.59
N LEU A 50 3.47 -5.18 4.76
CA LEU A 50 3.62 -5.14 3.31
C LEU A 50 4.49 -3.95 2.87
N LEU A 51 4.20 -2.75 3.38
CA LEU A 51 4.96 -1.54 3.07
C LEU A 51 6.41 -1.63 3.55
N THR A 52 6.65 -2.19 4.73
CA THR A 52 8.01 -2.46 5.23
C THR A 52 8.76 -3.35 4.25
N GLU A 53 8.16 -4.45 3.80
CA GLU A 53 8.83 -5.37 2.88
C GLU A 53 9.15 -4.72 1.53
N ILE A 54 8.24 -3.91 0.99
CA ILE A 54 8.43 -3.15 -0.27
C ILE A 54 9.53 -2.11 -0.11
N THR A 55 9.51 -1.36 1.00
CA THR A 55 10.36 -0.17 1.18
C THR A 55 11.70 -0.46 1.85
N ARG A 56 11.93 -1.63 2.48
CA ARG A 56 13.17 -1.91 3.23
C ARG A 56 14.46 -1.75 2.44
N ARG A 57 14.40 -1.93 1.11
CA ARG A 57 15.56 -1.84 0.21
C ARG A 57 15.72 -0.46 -0.42
N TRP A 58 14.79 0.46 -0.13
CA TRP A 58 14.83 1.79 -0.69
C TRP A 58 15.92 2.60 0.02
N ARG A 59 16.70 3.31 -0.78
CA ARG A 59 17.87 4.09 -0.34
C ARG A 59 17.81 5.52 -0.84
N LYS A 60 16.80 5.86 -1.65
CA LYS A 60 16.64 7.18 -2.27
C LYS A 60 15.31 7.78 -1.85
N GLU A 61 15.32 9.04 -1.42
CA GLU A 61 14.13 9.80 -1.01
C GLU A 61 13.05 9.82 -2.11
N TRP A 62 13.46 9.96 -3.37
CA TRP A 62 12.55 9.95 -4.52
C TRP A 62 11.68 8.70 -4.59
N GLN A 63 12.15 7.53 -4.12
CA GLN A 63 11.34 6.32 -4.10
C GLN A 63 10.14 6.49 -3.15
N PHE A 64 10.37 7.10 -1.99
CA PHE A 64 9.31 7.42 -1.02
C PHE A 64 8.38 8.53 -1.51
N LEU A 65 8.90 9.53 -2.23
CA LEU A 65 8.04 10.55 -2.88
C LEU A 65 7.12 9.92 -3.93
N VAL A 66 7.63 8.98 -4.72
CA VAL A 66 6.83 8.21 -5.69
C VAL A 66 5.78 7.35 -4.99
N LEU A 67 6.06 6.80 -3.80
CA LEU A 67 5.05 6.09 -3.01
C LEU A 67 3.91 7.00 -2.58
N ILE A 68 4.22 8.20 -2.08
CA ILE A 68 3.21 9.20 -1.69
C ILE A 68 2.38 9.59 -2.91
N ALA A 69 3.03 9.99 -4.00
CA ALA A 69 2.36 10.42 -5.22
C ALA A 69 1.51 9.28 -5.82
N GLY A 70 2.05 8.07 -5.86
CA GLY A 70 1.34 6.89 -6.35
C GLY A 70 0.14 6.50 -5.49
N ALA A 71 0.26 6.59 -4.16
CA ALA A 71 -0.86 6.37 -3.26
C ALA A 71 -1.96 7.43 -3.44
N PHE A 72 -1.58 8.70 -3.54
CA PHE A 72 -2.53 9.80 -3.70
C PHE A 72 -3.22 9.78 -5.07
N ILE A 73 -2.45 9.68 -6.15
CA ILE A 73 -2.98 9.57 -7.52
C ILE A 73 -3.78 8.28 -7.68
N GLY A 74 -3.28 7.17 -7.15
CA GLY A 74 -3.98 5.88 -7.16
C GLY A 74 -5.34 5.97 -6.47
N ALA A 75 -5.42 6.67 -5.33
CA ALA A 75 -6.67 6.89 -4.62
C ALA A 75 -7.66 7.74 -5.42
N ILE A 76 -7.20 8.83 -6.03
CA ILE A 76 -8.03 9.68 -6.89
C ILE A 76 -8.54 8.89 -8.09
N ILE A 77 -7.66 8.14 -8.76
CA ILE A 77 -8.04 7.33 -9.93
C ILE A 77 -9.04 6.25 -9.51
N LEU A 78 -8.78 5.47 -8.45
CA LEU A 78 -9.70 4.42 -8.03
C LEU A 78 -11.08 4.97 -7.65
N SER A 79 -11.10 6.07 -6.88
CA SER A 79 -12.33 6.74 -6.47
C SER A 79 -13.11 7.27 -7.68
N GLY A 80 -12.44 8.03 -8.55
CA GLY A 80 -13.06 8.61 -9.74
C GLY A 80 -13.43 7.58 -10.82
N LEU A 81 -12.66 6.51 -10.98
CA LEU A 81 -12.96 5.43 -11.93
C LEU A 81 -14.22 4.68 -11.51
N TYR A 82 -14.43 4.49 -10.20
CA TYR A 82 -15.63 3.86 -9.69
C TYR A 82 -16.88 4.68 -10.04
N GLU A 83 -16.85 6.00 -9.75
CA GLU A 83 -17.98 6.89 -10.01
C GLU A 83 -18.21 7.16 -11.50
N ALA A 84 -17.16 7.49 -12.25
CA ALA A 84 -17.29 7.98 -13.61
C ALA A 84 -17.31 6.87 -14.68
N VAL A 85 -16.85 5.66 -14.35
CA VAL A 85 -16.72 4.57 -15.33
C VAL A 85 -17.53 3.35 -14.89
N ILE A 86 -17.36 2.86 -13.66
CA ILE A 86 -17.98 1.59 -13.26
C ILE A 86 -19.50 1.73 -13.11
N TYR A 87 -20.01 2.72 -12.39
CA TYR A 87 -21.46 2.95 -12.28
C TYR A 87 -22.18 3.10 -13.63
N PRO A 88 -21.78 4.01 -14.53
CA PRO A 88 -22.46 4.19 -15.80
C PRO A 88 -22.29 2.97 -16.73
N LEU A 89 -21.19 2.24 -16.64
CA LEU A 89 -20.99 1.01 -17.41
C LEU A 89 -21.92 -0.12 -16.92
N VAL A 90 -22.06 -0.29 -15.61
CA VAL A 90 -22.96 -1.29 -15.01
C VAL A 90 -24.41 -0.96 -15.32
N GLU A 91 -24.80 0.32 -15.23
CA GLU A 91 -26.13 0.78 -15.62
C GLU A 91 -26.39 0.51 -17.11
N LYS A 92 -25.42 0.77 -17.98
CA LYS A 92 -25.57 0.58 -19.44
C LYS A 92 -25.66 -0.89 -19.85
N ILE A 93 -24.97 -1.79 -19.15
CA ILE A 93 -24.91 -3.23 -19.50
C ILE A 93 -26.03 -4.02 -18.81
N GLY A 94 -26.31 -3.72 -17.54
CA GLY A 94 -27.22 -4.51 -16.71
C GLY A 94 -28.50 -3.79 -16.28
N GLY A 95 -28.67 -2.51 -16.64
CA GLY A 95 -29.81 -1.69 -16.23
C GLY A 95 -29.79 -1.29 -14.76
N ALA A 96 -30.84 -0.60 -14.31
CA ALA A 96 -30.94 -0.07 -12.94
C ALA A 96 -30.88 -1.14 -11.84
N SER A 97 -31.31 -2.37 -12.13
CA SER A 97 -31.24 -3.50 -11.18
C SER A 97 -29.81 -4.02 -10.98
N ALA A 98 -28.92 -3.87 -11.96
CA ALA A 98 -27.52 -4.24 -11.83
C ALA A 98 -26.72 -3.24 -10.98
N VAL A 99 -27.13 -1.97 -10.98
CA VAL A 99 -26.56 -0.91 -10.12
C VAL A 99 -26.85 -1.19 -8.64
N GLN A 100 -27.99 -1.83 -8.34
CA GLN A 100 -28.35 -2.27 -6.98
C GLN A 100 -27.91 -3.72 -6.70
N SER A 101 -27.04 -4.30 -7.54
CA SER A 101 -26.63 -5.67 -7.35
C SER A 101 -25.68 -5.79 -6.15
N ARG A 102 -25.89 -6.83 -5.35
CA ARG A 102 -25.02 -7.18 -4.23
C ARG A 102 -23.56 -7.40 -4.64
N GLY A 103 -23.33 -7.77 -5.91
CA GLY A 103 -21.98 -7.91 -6.46
C GLY A 103 -21.25 -6.58 -6.65
N LEU A 104 -21.97 -5.53 -7.07
CA LEU A 104 -21.40 -4.19 -7.19
C LEU A 104 -21.11 -3.57 -5.82
N GLU A 105 -22.02 -3.79 -4.87
CA GLU A 105 -21.85 -3.37 -3.46
C GLU A 105 -20.60 -4.00 -2.84
N ILE A 106 -20.44 -5.33 -2.92
CA ILE A 106 -19.24 -6.03 -2.43
C ILE A 106 -17.96 -5.52 -3.12
N PHE A 107 -18.03 -5.27 -4.42
CA PHE A 107 -16.87 -4.74 -5.15
C PHE A 107 -16.51 -3.33 -4.68
N HIS A 108 -17.52 -2.47 -4.47
CA HIS A 108 -17.33 -1.14 -3.92
C HIS A 108 -16.69 -1.17 -2.54
N ASP A 109 -17.21 -2.01 -1.66
CA ASP A 109 -16.73 -2.16 -0.28
C ASP A 109 -15.27 -2.59 -0.29
N ILE A 110 -14.89 -3.59 -1.10
CA ILE A 110 -13.50 -4.05 -1.23
C ILE A 110 -12.58 -2.92 -1.71
N ILE A 111 -12.99 -2.15 -2.72
CA ILE A 111 -12.17 -1.03 -3.25
C ILE A 111 -12.01 0.05 -2.18
N THR A 112 -13.10 0.38 -1.49
CA THR A 112 -13.11 1.37 -0.40
C THR A 112 -12.22 0.92 0.76
N ASP A 113 -12.29 -0.34 1.17
CA ASP A 113 -11.45 -0.93 2.20
C ASP A 113 -9.96 -0.88 1.83
N ILE A 114 -9.63 -1.21 0.57
CA ILE A 114 -8.25 -1.11 0.08
C ILE A 114 -7.78 0.35 0.14
N LEU A 115 -8.61 1.29 -0.30
CA LEU A 115 -8.27 2.71 -0.24
C LEU A 115 -8.07 3.19 1.20
N LEU A 116 -8.97 2.79 2.09
CA LEU A 116 -8.94 3.16 3.51
C LEU A 116 -7.72 2.59 4.22
N LEU A 117 -7.33 1.35 3.92
CA LEU A 117 -6.22 0.69 4.58
C LEU A 117 -4.86 1.08 3.98
N VAL A 118 -4.76 1.09 2.65
CA VAL A 118 -3.47 1.23 1.95
C VAL A 118 -3.03 2.69 1.84
N THR A 119 -3.94 3.59 1.45
CA THR A 119 -3.59 4.98 1.14
C THR A 119 -3.00 5.74 2.32
N PRO A 120 -3.64 5.80 3.51
CA PRO A 120 -3.08 6.58 4.62
C PRO A 120 -1.75 6.00 5.09
N MET A 121 -1.64 4.68 5.17
CA MET A 121 -0.40 4.02 5.59
C MET A 121 0.73 4.26 4.59
N ALA A 122 0.47 4.18 3.28
CA ALA A 122 1.47 4.45 2.24
C ALA A 122 1.96 5.90 2.29
N ILE A 123 1.07 6.87 2.53
CA ILE A 123 1.44 8.28 2.69
C ILE A 123 2.30 8.46 3.93
N ILE A 124 1.89 7.93 5.08
CA ILE A 124 2.66 8.02 6.34
C ILE A 124 4.05 7.41 6.16
N TYR A 125 4.14 6.19 5.60
CA TYR A 125 5.42 5.51 5.36
C TYR A 125 6.31 6.28 4.39
N GLY A 126 5.70 6.85 3.35
CA GLY A 126 6.36 7.73 2.39
C GLY A 126 6.99 8.94 3.08
N ILE A 127 6.24 9.65 3.92
CA ILE A 127 6.73 10.84 4.65
C ILE A 127 7.87 10.45 5.59
N ILE A 128 7.67 9.42 6.42
CA ILE A 128 8.68 8.98 7.39
C ILE A 128 9.98 8.56 6.68
N GLY A 129 9.87 7.77 5.60
CA GLY A 129 11.03 7.31 4.85
C GLY A 129 11.79 8.43 4.14
N ALA A 130 11.07 9.38 3.54
CA ALA A 130 11.68 10.55 2.90
C ALA A 130 12.40 11.44 3.93
N LEU A 131 11.78 11.71 5.09
CA LEU A 131 12.38 12.49 6.17
C LEU A 131 13.62 11.81 6.73
N THR A 132 13.53 10.51 7.02
CA THR A 132 14.65 9.75 7.59
C THR A 132 15.88 9.79 6.69
N LEU A 133 15.71 9.56 5.38
CA LEU A 133 16.82 9.62 4.43
C LEU A 133 17.37 11.04 4.26
N SER A 134 16.50 12.05 4.22
CA SER A 134 16.90 13.46 4.14
C SER A 134 17.78 13.88 5.32
N VAL A 135 17.37 13.51 6.54
CA VAL A 135 18.13 13.79 7.77
C VAL A 135 19.47 13.06 7.75
N LEU A 136 19.51 11.78 7.36
CA LEU A 136 20.76 11.02 7.25
C LEU A 136 21.74 11.64 6.24
N ARG A 137 21.25 12.12 5.09
CA ARG A 137 22.08 12.85 4.13
C ARG A 137 22.62 14.14 4.71
N LEU A 138 21.77 14.92 5.38
CA LEU A 138 22.17 16.18 5.99
C LEU A 138 23.30 15.97 7.01
N ILE A 139 23.16 14.98 7.89
CA ILE A 139 24.19 14.58 8.86
C ILE A 139 25.50 14.20 8.16
N THR A 140 25.41 13.43 7.08
CA THR A 140 26.59 12.99 6.31
C THR A 140 27.33 14.17 5.68
N ILE A 141 26.58 15.13 5.10
CA ILE A 141 27.15 16.35 4.51
C ILE A 141 27.80 17.22 5.60
N CYS A 142 27.13 17.41 6.74
CA CYS A 142 27.67 18.16 7.86
C CYS A 142 28.97 17.55 8.40
N ARG A 143 29.01 16.22 8.58
CA ARG A 143 30.23 15.50 8.99
C ARG A 143 31.37 15.68 8.00
N LYS A 144 31.09 15.54 6.70
CA LYS A 144 32.11 15.73 5.65
C LYS A 144 32.71 17.13 5.68
N LYS A 145 31.88 18.17 5.81
CA LYS A 145 32.34 19.57 5.91
C LYS A 145 33.16 19.86 7.18
N LEU A 146 32.88 19.16 8.28
CA LEU A 146 33.66 19.30 9.52
C LEU A 146 35.05 18.68 9.36
N THR A 147 35.16 17.52 8.72
CA THR A 147 36.45 16.84 8.49
C THR A 147 37.33 17.57 7.48
N GLU A 148 36.78 18.24 6.47
CA GLU A 148 37.55 19.05 5.51
C GLU A 148 38.12 20.35 6.11
N LYS A 149 37.65 20.76 7.30
CA LYS A 149 38.12 21.98 7.99
C LYS A 149 39.19 21.73 9.06
N THR A 150 39.41 20.48 9.46
CA THR A 150 40.44 20.04 10.42
C THR A 150 41.64 19.49 9.69
#